data_AF-A0AAD4QRL6-F1
#
_entry.id   AF-A0AAD4QRL6-F1
#
_cell.length_a   1.000
_cell.length_b   1.000
_cell.length_c   1.000
_cell.angle_alpha   90.00
_cell.angle_beta   90.00
_cell.angle_gamma   90.00
#
_symmetry.space_group_name_H-M   'P 1'
#
loop_
_entity.id
_entity.type
_entity.pdbx_description
1 polymer ?
#
loop_
_entity_poly.entity_id
_entity_poly.type
_entity_poly.pdbx_seq_one_letter_code
_entity_poly.pdbx_strand_id
1 'polypeptide(L)'
;MAVRRIVNCTGPLGDLNRTTDPLLVSLRERGAIRPDAAHLGIDVNGVGQVIGANGRASERLYALGPMTRGAFWEIVAVPDIRRQTWDAARRLSNAHWVGGEGL
;
A
#
# COMPACT_ATOMS: atom_id res chain seq x y z
N MET A 1 29.49 25.20 -0.25
CA MET A 1 29.28 24.92 -1.69
C MET A 1 27.93 25.47 -2.11
N ALA A 2 27.86 26.19 -3.23
CA ALA A 2 26.60 26.71 -3.77
C ALA A 2 26.25 25.97 -5.06
N VAL A 3 24.97 25.61 -5.23
CA VAL A 3 24.43 24.96 -6.44
C VAL A 3 23.38 25.85 -7.09
N ARG A 4 23.20 25.73 -8.41
CA ARG A 4 22.24 26.55 -9.17
C ARG A 4 20.81 26.03 -9.09
N ARG A 5 20.61 24.72 -9.02
CA ARG A 5 19.32 24.04 -8.84
C ARG A 5 19.49 22.69 -8.16
N ILE A 6 18.43 22.24 -7.51
CA ILE A 6 18.27 20.89 -6.95
C ILE A 6 16.97 20.33 -7.50
N VAL A 7 16.99 19.07 -7.95
CA VAL A 7 15.78 18.33 -8.36
C VAL A 7 15.63 17.15 -7.43
N ASN A 8 14.48 17.03 -6.78
CA ASN A 8 14.19 15.91 -5.90
C ASN A 8 13.65 14.73 -6.73
N CYS A 9 14.44 13.65 -6.82
CA CYS A 9 14.09 12.42 -7.54
C CYS A 9 13.82 11.24 -6.58
N THR A 10 13.52 11.48 -5.30
CA THR A 10 13.27 10.39 -4.31
C THR A 10 11.91 9.71 -4.48
N GLY A 11 11.13 10.08 -5.49
CA GLY A 11 9.82 9.52 -5.77
C GLY A 11 8.72 10.00 -4.81
N PRO A 12 7.53 9.38 -4.85
CA PRO A 12 6.38 9.75 -4.02
C PRO A 12 6.65 9.47 -2.54
N LEU A 13 6.16 10.38 -1.69
CA LEU A 13 6.24 10.27 -0.24
C LEU A 13 5.40 9.09 0.25
N GLY A 14 6.06 8.03 0.72
CA GLY A 14 5.40 6.86 1.30
C GLY A 14 5.00 7.04 2.77
N ASP A 15 5.60 8.02 3.46
CA ASP A 15 5.34 8.23 4.88
C ASP A 15 3.92 8.78 5.10
N LEU A 16 3.07 7.89 5.59
CA LEU A 16 1.67 8.18 5.89
C LEU A 16 1.53 9.34 6.86
N ASN A 17 2.48 9.60 7.77
CA ASN A 17 2.38 10.70 8.74
C ASN A 17 2.52 12.09 8.10
N ARG A 18 3.11 12.16 6.91
CA ARG A 18 3.39 13.42 6.21
C ARG A 18 2.41 13.69 5.06
N THR A 19 1.46 12.80 4.82
CA THR A 19 0.44 12.99 3.79
C THR A 19 -0.53 14.12 4.14
N THR A 20 -0.96 14.86 3.13
CA THR A 20 -2.04 15.86 3.20
C THR A 20 -3.30 15.37 2.49
N ASP A 21 -3.33 14.13 1.99
CA ASP A 21 -4.50 13.55 1.35
C ASP A 21 -5.64 13.38 2.38
N PRO A 22 -6.83 14.00 2.17
CA PRO A 22 -7.90 14.00 3.16
C PRO A 22 -8.43 12.60 3.53
N LEU A 23 -8.43 11.66 2.58
CA LEU A 23 -8.89 10.30 2.82
C LEU A 23 -7.91 9.56 3.72
N LEU A 24 -6.61 9.65 3.42
CA LEU A 24 -5.56 9.00 4.22
C LEU A 24 -5.47 9.59 5.63
N VAL A 25 -5.58 10.92 5.76
CA VAL A 25 -5.64 11.59 7.07
C VAL A 25 -6.84 11.07 7.87
N SER A 26 -8.04 11.05 7.27
CA SER A 26 -9.26 10.60 7.95
C SER A 26 -9.22 9.12 8.35
N LEU A 27 -8.68 8.25 7.49
CA LEU A 27 -8.52 6.82 7.82
C LEU A 27 -7.53 6.62 8.97
N ARG A 28 -6.41 7.36 8.97
CA ARG A 28 -5.40 7.30 10.04
C ARG A 28 -5.97 7.82 11.37
N GLU A 29 -6.67 8.94 11.36
CA GLU A 29 -7.31 9.52 12.56
C GLU A 29 -8.38 8.59 13.15
N ARG A 30 -9.12 7.87 12.30
CA ARG A 30 -10.06 6.82 12.74
C ARG A 30 -9.37 5.52 13.21
N GLY A 31 -8.04 5.43 13.10
CA GLY A 31 -7.28 4.22 13.42
C GLY A 31 -7.52 3.04 12.47
N ALA A 32 -8.11 3.29 11.29
CA ALA A 32 -8.40 2.28 10.29
C ALA A 32 -7.16 1.82 9.52
N ILE A 33 -6.12 2.65 9.49
CA ILE A 33 -4.80 2.37 8.91
C ILE A 33 -3.71 2.91 9.86
N ARG A 34 -2.50 2.36 9.76
CA ARG A 34 -1.30 2.88 10.43
C ARG A 34 -0.10 2.87 9.46
N PRO A 35 0.94 3.71 9.68
CA PRO A 35 2.19 3.58 8.92
C PRO A 35 2.87 2.23 9.22
N ASP A 36 3.55 1.66 8.23
CA ASP A 36 4.46 0.54 8.49
C ASP A 36 5.69 0.99 9.30
N ALA A 37 6.43 0.04 9.86
CA ALA A 37 7.56 0.33 10.75
C ALA A 37 8.69 1.14 10.09
N ALA A 38 8.84 1.07 8.77
CA ALA A 38 9.84 1.82 8.01
C ALA A 38 9.29 3.12 7.41
N HIS A 39 8.01 3.47 7.65
CA HIS A 39 7.35 4.66 7.10
C HIS A 39 7.41 4.73 5.55
N LEU A 40 7.25 3.58 4.90
CA LEU A 40 7.29 3.44 3.45
C LEU A 40 5.88 3.36 2.82
N GLY A 41 4.84 3.25 3.64
CA GLY A 41 3.44 3.16 3.22
C GLY A 41 2.49 2.86 4.37
N ILE A 42 1.40 2.19 4.03
CA ILE A 42 0.40 1.65 4.97
C ILE A 42 0.85 0.27 5.41
N ASP A 43 0.75 -0.01 6.70
CA ASP A 43 1.02 -1.33 7.24
C ASP A 43 -0.05 -2.33 6.76
N VAL A 44 0.40 -3.44 6.18
CA VAL A 44 -0.46 -4.49 5.65
C VAL A 44 0.09 -5.86 6.02
N ASN A 45 -0.79 -6.85 6.12
CA ASN A 45 -0.36 -8.24 6.20
C ASN A 45 0.05 -8.80 4.82
N GLY A 46 0.51 -10.05 4.79
CA GLY A 46 0.98 -10.71 3.56
C GLY A 46 -0.07 -10.90 2.46
N VAL A 47 -1.34 -10.59 2.71
CA VAL A 47 -2.42 -10.63 1.71
C VAL A 47 -2.96 -9.25 1.34
N GLY A 48 -2.34 -8.17 1.85
CA GLY A 48 -2.69 -6.78 1.54
C GLY A 48 -3.81 -6.20 2.40
N GLN A 49 -4.28 -6.89 3.44
CA GLN A 49 -5.24 -6.32 4.39
C GLN A 49 -4.53 -5.27 5.23
N VAL A 50 -5.12 -4.08 5.36
CA VAL A 50 -4.54 -3.02 6.18
C VAL A 50 -4.56 -3.39 7.65
N ILE A 51 -3.53 -3.00 8.38
CA ILE A 51 -3.44 -3.16 9.82
C ILE A 51 -3.87 -1.84 10.46
N GLY A 52 -4.90 -1.90 11.31
CA GLY A 52 -5.38 -0.74 12.05
C GLY A 52 -4.48 -0.39 13.25
N ALA A 53 -4.77 0.74 13.90
CA ALA A 53 -4.05 1.16 15.10
C ALA A 53 -4.15 0.15 16.26
N ASN A 54 -5.18 -0.69 16.27
CA ASN A 54 -5.38 -1.79 17.22
C ASN A 54 -4.52 -3.04 16.92
N GLY A 55 -3.69 -3.01 15.86
CA GLY A 55 -2.86 -4.13 15.44
C GLY A 55 -3.60 -5.28 14.75
N ARG A 56 -4.89 -5.11 14.43
CA ARG A 56 -5.71 -6.13 13.74
C ARG A 56 -5.81 -5.82 12.25
N ALA A 57 -5.73 -6.87 11.44
CA ALA A 57 -5.98 -6.78 10.01
C ALA A 57 -7.47 -6.49 9.74
N SER A 58 -7.75 -5.61 8.78
CA SER A 58 -9.11 -5.28 8.37
C SER A 58 -9.72 -6.40 7.52
N GLU A 59 -10.98 -6.75 7.80
CA GLU A 59 -11.75 -7.70 6.97
C GLU A 59 -12.23 -7.07 5.66
N ARG A 60 -12.29 -5.74 5.58
CA ARG A 60 -12.96 -5.00 4.50
C ARG A 60 -12.08 -4.03 3.74
N LEU A 61 -10.88 -3.73 4.25
CA LEU A 61 -10.00 -2.73 3.67
C LEU A 61 -8.65 -3.36 3.29
N TYR A 62 -8.30 -3.19 2.03
CA TYR A 62 -7.06 -3.67 1.44
C TYR A 62 -6.30 -2.48 0.84
N ALA A 63 -4.98 -2.51 0.91
CA ALA A 63 -4.12 -1.61 0.17
C ALA A 63 -3.37 -2.40 -0.90
N LEU A 64 -3.15 -1.76 -2.05
CA LEU A 64 -2.48 -2.35 -3.21
C LEU A 64 -1.45 -1.36 -3.76
N GLY A 65 -0.45 -1.88 -4.46
CA GLY A 65 0.59 -1.13 -5.13
C GLY A 65 1.56 -0.43 -4.18
N PRO A 66 2.14 0.72 -4.58
CA PRO A 66 3.26 1.37 -3.89
C PRO A 66 3.03 1.69 -2.42
N MET A 67 1.77 1.84 -1.98
CA MET A 67 1.43 2.06 -0.58
C MET A 67 1.67 0.84 0.31
N THR A 68 2.02 -0.31 -0.25
CA THR A 68 2.31 -1.56 0.48
C THR A 68 3.80 -1.89 0.53
N ARG A 69 4.66 -0.92 0.20
CA ARG A 69 6.12 -1.11 0.07
C ARG A 69 6.79 -1.65 1.32
N GLY A 70 6.31 -1.30 2.51
CA GLY A 70 6.82 -1.83 3.78
C GLY A 70 6.69 -3.36 3.88
N ALA A 71 5.67 -3.96 3.24
CA ALA A 71 5.43 -5.40 3.29
C ALA A 71 6.02 -6.17 2.09
N PHE A 72 5.99 -5.58 0.88
CA PHE A 72 6.31 -6.32 -0.34
C PHE A 72 7.62 -5.95 -1.01
N TRP A 73 8.22 -4.79 -0.69
CA TRP A 73 9.40 -4.21 -1.37
C TRP A 73 9.27 -4.14 -2.92
N GLU A 74 9.84 -3.14 -3.58
CA GLU A 74 9.75 -2.96 -5.06
C GLU A 74 8.34 -3.11 -5.71
N ILE A 75 7.24 -2.91 -4.95
CA ILE A 75 5.85 -2.99 -5.43
C ILE A 75 5.44 -1.73 -6.22
N VAL A 76 6.15 -1.48 -7.32
CA VAL A 76 5.96 -0.31 -8.20
C VAL A 76 5.74 -0.71 -9.65
N ALA A 77 6.14 -1.91 -10.04
CA ALA A 77 6.00 -2.38 -11.42
C ALA A 77 4.59 -2.90 -11.70
N VAL A 78 4.10 -2.64 -12.92
CA VAL A 78 2.76 -3.04 -13.37
C VAL A 78 2.49 -4.55 -13.20
N PRO A 79 3.42 -5.47 -13.52
CA PRO A 79 3.18 -6.91 -13.34
C PRO A 79 2.86 -7.28 -11.88
N ASP A 80 3.61 -6.74 -10.92
CA ASP A 80 3.42 -7.07 -9.50
C ASP A 80 2.12 -6.50 -8.95
N ILE A 81 1.78 -5.27 -9.36
CA ILE A 81 0.49 -4.66 -9.01
C ILE A 81 -0.67 -5.46 -9.59
N ARG A 82 -0.55 -5.97 -10.83
CA ARG A 82 -1.58 -6.80 -11.46
C ARG A 82 -1.80 -8.12 -10.70
N ARG A 83 -0.72 -8.78 -10.28
CA ARG A 83 -0.82 -10.01 -9.45
C ARG A 83 -1.44 -9.73 -8.09
N GLN A 84 -1.00 -8.68 -7.40
CA GLN A 84 -1.57 -8.29 -6.11
C GLN A 84 -3.07 -7.99 -6.22
N THR A 85 -3.47 -7.28 -7.28
CA THR A 85 -4.88 -6.97 -7.57
C THR A 85 -5.68 -8.23 -7.88
N TRP A 86 -5.12 -9.16 -8.67
CA TRP A 86 -5.74 -10.44 -8.97
C TRP A 86 -6.01 -11.26 -7.70
N ASP A 87 -5.00 -11.39 -6.83
CA ASP A 87 -5.12 -12.14 -5.59
C ASP A 87 -6.16 -11.53 -4.64
N ALA A 88 -6.20 -10.20 -4.55
CA ALA A 88 -7.22 -9.50 -3.78
C ALA A 88 -8.63 -9.74 -4.34
N ALA A 89 -8.82 -9.61 -5.65
CA ALA A 89 -10.11 -9.86 -6.31
C ALA A 89 -10.58 -11.31 -6.13
N ARG A 90 -9.66 -12.28 -6.23
CA ARG A 90 -9.96 -13.70 -6.03
C ARG A 90 -10.44 -13.99 -4.62
N ARG A 91 -9.79 -13.38 -3.61
CA ARG A 91 -10.20 -13.49 -2.20
C ARG A 91 -11.57 -12.86 -1.96
N LEU A 92 -11.81 -11.66 -2.50
CA LEU A 92 -13.07 -10.93 -2.27
C LEU A 92 -14.28 -11.57 -2.95
N SER A 93 -14.09 -12.20 -4.11
CA SER A 93 -15.18 -12.82 -4.88
C SER A 93 -15.50 -14.26 -4.47
N ASN A 94 -14.74 -14.86 -3.53
CA ASN A 94 -14.81 -16.30 -3.21
C ASN A 94 -14.76 -17.20 -4.46
N ALA A 95 -14.12 -16.73 -5.53
CA ALA A 95 -14.15 -17.39 -6.80
C ALA A 95 -12.86 -18.17 -7.05
N HIS A 96 -13.00 -19.41 -7.52
CA HIS A 96 -11.88 -20.29 -7.85
C HIS A 96 -11.41 -20.11 -9.30
N TRP A 97 -11.19 -18.86 -9.74
CA TRP A 97 -10.65 -18.62 -11.08
C TRP A 97 -9.20 -19.10 -11.17
N VAL A 98 -8.87 -19.71 -12.31
CA VAL A 98 -7.50 -19.98 -12.74
C VAL A 98 -6.98 -18.72 -13.46
N GLY A 99 -5.72 -18.35 -13.24
CA GLY A 99 -5.12 -17.16 -13.85
C GLY A 99 -5.29 -17.16 -15.37
N GLY A 100 -5.76 -16.04 -15.94
CA GLY A 100 -5.78 -15.84 -17.38
C GLY A 100 -4.38 -15.59 -17.93
N GLU A 101 -4.18 -15.82 -19.24
CA GLU A 101 -2.88 -15.57 -19.87
C GLU A 101 -2.41 -14.13 -19.64
N GLY A 102 -1.16 -13.98 -19.17
CA GLY A 102 -0.54 -12.68 -18.94
C GLY A 102 -0.64 -12.12 -17.52
N LEU A 103 -0.92 -12.94 -16.49
CA LEU A 103 -0.51 -12.67 -15.09
C LEU A 103 0.92 -13.15 -14.84
#